data_AF-A0A349U3N7-F1
#
_entry.id   AF-A0A349U3N7-F1
#
_cell.length_a   1.000
_cell.length_b   1.000
_cell.length_c   1.000
_cell.angle_alpha   90.00
_cell.angle_beta   90.00
_cell.angle_gamma   90.00
#
_symmetry.space_group_name_H-M   'P 1'
#
loop_
_entity.id
_entity.type
_entity.pdbx_description
1 polymer ?
#
loop_
_entity_poly.entity_id
_entity_poly.type
_entity_poly.pdbx_seq_one_letter_code
_entity_poly.pdbx_strand_id
1 'polypeptide(L)'
;MILNLLGEAEAAKYYIAFAIGNLVLIIPDALSTSLFVEWGHGESLRKNVVKTGLDIYAFHVPTAIFIYFFGDFLLGLFVKGYVESFDLLRILALSNFFVAVYLLFIPIQNVRMKVESIVKLNIVRFVLLLGLCYVFILEFGIVGVRYAWMITYAILGFGIMGLAKRERWV
;
A
#
# COMPACT_ATOMS: atom_id res chain seq x y z
N MET A 1 17.75 -7.14 -0.54
CA MET A 1 18.36 -6.14 0.38
C MET A 1 18.32 -6.62 1.82
N ILE A 2 17.14 -6.89 2.41
CA ILE A 2 17.02 -7.39 3.80
C ILE A 2 17.90 -8.61 4.05
N LEU A 3 17.79 -9.65 3.23
CA LEU A 3 18.62 -10.87 3.36
C LEU A 3 20.12 -10.56 3.38
N ASN A 4 20.59 -9.68 2.50
CA ASN A 4 22.01 -9.36 2.37
C ASN A 4 22.53 -8.45 3.49
N LEU A 5 21.68 -7.61 4.08
CA LEU A 5 22.09 -6.63 5.11
C LEU A 5 21.80 -7.09 6.53
N LEU A 6 20.75 -7.89 6.74
CA LEU A 6 20.23 -8.28 8.06
C LEU A 6 20.17 -9.80 8.27
N GLY A 7 20.44 -10.61 7.23
CA GLY A 7 20.47 -12.07 7.31
C GLY A 7 19.11 -12.76 7.14
N GLU A 8 19.14 -14.09 7.21
CA GLU A 8 18.00 -14.97 6.91
C GLU A 8 16.84 -14.84 7.92
N ALA A 9 17.16 -14.75 9.21
CA ALA A 9 16.16 -14.68 10.28
C ALA A 9 15.26 -13.44 10.14
N GLU A 10 15.85 -12.27 9.91
CA GLU A 10 15.12 -11.03 9.70
C GLU A 10 14.38 -11.02 8.36
N ALA A 11 14.94 -11.63 7.31
CA ALA A 11 14.22 -11.80 6.05
C ALA A 11 12.95 -12.65 6.20
N ALA A 12 13.00 -13.74 6.98
CA ALA A 12 11.85 -14.60 7.25
C ALA A 12 10.76 -13.86 8.05
N LYS A 13 11.16 -13.14 9.11
CA LYS A 13 10.29 -12.24 9.90
C LYS A 13 9.57 -11.22 9.00
N TYR A 14 10.34 -10.53 8.15
CA TYR A 14 9.79 -9.55 7.22
C TYR A 14 8.77 -10.18 6.26
N TYR A 15 9.12 -11.33 5.67
CA TYR A 15 8.30 -11.99 4.66
C TYR A 15 6.92 -12.37 5.21
N ILE A 16 6.85 -12.96 6.41
CA ILE A 16 5.57 -13.37 6.99
C ILE A 16 4.71 -12.17 7.35
N ALA A 17 5.28 -11.16 8.00
CA ALA A 17 4.56 -9.92 8.27
C ALA A 17 4.04 -9.26 6.97
N PHE A 18 4.86 -9.29 5.91
CA PHE A 18 4.46 -8.77 4.60
C PHE A 18 3.33 -9.57 3.96
N ALA A 19 3.43 -10.90 3.99
CA ALA A 19 2.47 -11.79 3.36
C ALA A 19 1.07 -11.61 3.98
N ILE A 20 1.01 -11.57 5.32
CA ILE A 20 -0.25 -11.33 6.05
C ILE A 20 -0.81 -9.94 5.70
N GLY A 21 0.02 -8.89 5.76
CA GLY A 21 -0.45 -7.54 5.47
C GLY A 21 -0.87 -7.32 4.01
N ASN A 22 -0.29 -8.06 3.06
CA ASN A 22 -0.69 -7.99 1.65
C ASN A 22 -2.08 -8.54 1.37
N LEU A 23 -2.64 -9.40 2.23
CA LEU A 23 -4.02 -9.87 2.08
C LEU A 23 -5.01 -8.70 2.05
N VAL A 24 -4.69 -7.62 2.76
CA VAL A 24 -5.50 -6.39 2.80
C VAL A 24 -5.50 -5.66 1.44
N LEU A 25 -4.49 -5.88 0.60
CA LEU A 25 -4.38 -5.28 -0.73
C LEU A 25 -5.24 -5.98 -1.78
N ILE A 26 -5.79 -7.16 -1.49
CA ILE A 26 -6.72 -7.86 -2.39
C ILE A 26 -7.98 -7.02 -2.66
N ILE A 27 -8.50 -6.35 -1.62
CA ILE A 27 -9.71 -5.53 -1.70
C ILE A 27 -9.55 -4.35 -2.69
N PRO A 28 -8.54 -3.46 -2.54
CA PRO A 28 -8.37 -2.35 -3.47
C PRO A 28 -8.02 -2.81 -4.88
N ASP A 29 -7.31 -3.93 -5.06
CA ASP A 29 -7.04 -4.49 -6.39
C ASP A 29 -8.33 -4.93 -7.09
N ALA A 30 -9.17 -5.72 -6.40
CA ALA A 30 -10.45 -6.20 -6.96
C ALA A 30 -11.40 -5.04 -7.31
N LEU A 31 -11.51 -4.06 -6.41
CA LEU A 31 -12.35 -2.88 -6.62
C LEU A 31 -11.80 -1.96 -7.72
N SER A 32 -10.47 -1.87 -7.86
CA SER A 32 -9.82 -1.13 -8.96
C SER A 32 -10.08 -1.76 -10.32
N THR A 33 -10.09 -3.09 -10.42
CA THR A 33 -10.48 -3.80 -11.64
C THR A 33 -11.96 -3.56 -11.97
N SER A 34 -12.84 -3.62 -10.97
CA SER A 34 -14.27 -3.34 -11.14
C SER A 34 -14.49 -1.92 -11.68
N LEU A 35 -13.81 -0.91 -11.12
CA LEU A 35 -13.87 0.48 -11.58
C LEU A 35 -13.55 0.61 -13.08
N PHE A 36 -12.50 -0.09 -13.54
CA PHE A 36 -12.11 -0.07 -14.95
C PHE A 36 -13.20 -0.65 -15.86
N VAL A 37 -13.85 -1.74 -15.43
CA VAL A 37 -14.93 -2.40 -16.18
C VAL A 37 -16.21 -1.56 -16.19
N GLU A 38 -16.63 -1.01 -15.05
CA GLU A 38 -17.82 -0.15 -14.93
C GLU A 38 -17.71 1.08 -15.84
N TRP A 39 -16.51 1.69 -15.92
CA TRP A 39 -16.27 2.80 -16.85
C TRP A 39 -16.43 2.40 -18.32
N GLY A 40 -15.96 1.20 -18.71
CA GLY A 40 -16.11 0.69 -20.07
C GLY A 40 -17.56 0.56 -20.54
N HIS A 41 -18.52 0.50 -19.61
CA HIS A 41 -19.96 0.45 -19.87
C HIS A 41 -20.64 1.84 -19.92
N GLY A 42 -19.86 2.93 -19.88
CA GLY A 42 -20.38 4.30 -20.02
C GLY A 42 -20.83 4.95 -18.71
N GLU A 43 -20.50 4.35 -17.56
CA GLU A 43 -20.78 4.95 -16.25
C GLU A 43 -19.91 6.19 -15.98
N SER A 44 -20.40 7.07 -15.10
CA SER A 44 -19.68 8.31 -14.75
C SER A 44 -18.41 8.00 -13.97
N LEU A 45 -17.24 8.33 -14.56
CA LEU A 45 -15.94 8.13 -13.93
C LEU A 45 -15.85 8.74 -12.53
N ARG A 46 -16.33 9.97 -12.34
CA ARG A 46 -16.29 10.66 -11.03
C ARG A 46 -17.13 9.92 -9.99
N LYS A 47 -18.34 9.49 -10.36
CA LYS A 47 -19.22 8.73 -9.46
C LYS A 47 -18.56 7.42 -9.04
N ASN A 48 -17.98 6.69 -9.99
CA ASN A 48 -17.42 5.38 -9.72
C ASN A 48 -16.14 5.49 -8.91
N VAL A 49 -15.26 6.47 -9.21
CA VAL A 49 -14.05 6.73 -8.39
C VAL A 49 -14.41 7.02 -6.94
N VAL A 50 -15.41 7.86 -6.68
CA VAL A 50 -15.85 8.17 -5.31
C VAL A 50 -16.45 6.94 -4.63
N LYS A 51 -17.33 6.20 -5.32
CA LYS A 51 -17.93 4.95 -4.83
C LYS A 51 -16.85 3.92 -4.47
N THR A 52 -15.97 3.59 -5.42
CA THR A 52 -14.88 2.63 -5.23
C THR A 52 -13.94 3.06 -4.10
N GLY A 53 -13.62 4.36 -4.00
CA GLY A 53 -12.83 4.89 -2.89
C GLY A 53 -13.50 4.69 -1.53
N LEU A 54 -14.80 5.01 -1.42
CA LEU A 54 -15.57 4.77 -0.21
C LEU A 54 -15.62 3.28 0.15
N ASP A 55 -15.87 2.41 -0.83
CA ASP A 55 -15.90 0.96 -0.62
C ASP A 55 -14.55 0.44 -0.12
N ILE A 56 -13.44 0.86 -0.72
CA ILE A 56 -12.09 0.48 -0.28
C ILE A 56 -11.85 0.90 1.17
N TYR A 57 -12.14 2.16 1.53
CA TYR A 57 -11.92 2.65 2.88
C TYR A 57 -12.88 2.02 3.91
N ALA A 58 -14.11 1.67 3.50
CA ALA A 58 -15.07 0.98 4.36
C ALA A 58 -14.56 -0.40 4.80
N PHE A 59 -13.80 -1.11 3.94
CA PHE A 59 -13.14 -2.36 4.32
C PHE A 59 -11.75 -2.15 4.95
N HIS A 60 -10.98 -1.16 4.50
CA HIS A 60 -9.63 -0.91 5.02
C HIS A 60 -9.62 -0.42 6.47
N VAL A 61 -10.54 0.46 6.86
CA VAL A 61 -10.62 0.96 8.25
C VAL A 61 -10.80 -0.18 9.28
N PRO A 62 -11.83 -1.04 9.19
CA PRO A 62 -12.01 -2.12 10.16
C PRO A 62 -10.88 -3.15 10.10
N THR A 63 -10.36 -3.44 8.90
CA THR A 63 -9.22 -4.36 8.74
C THR A 63 -7.96 -3.82 9.40
N ALA A 64 -7.67 -2.52 9.24
CA ALA A 64 -6.52 -1.88 9.86
C ALA A 64 -6.65 -1.84 11.38
N ILE A 65 -7.85 -1.54 11.92
CA ILE A 65 -8.13 -1.60 13.35
C ILE A 65 -7.89 -3.02 13.88
N PHE A 66 -8.45 -4.03 13.20
CA PHE A 66 -8.28 -5.42 13.60
C PHE A 66 -6.80 -5.83 13.63
N ILE A 67 -6.05 -5.57 12.57
CA ILE A 67 -4.62 -5.90 12.51
C ILE A 67 -3.81 -5.12 13.55
N TYR A 68 -4.16 -3.87 13.82
CA TYR A 68 -3.43 -3.04 14.78
C TYR A 68 -3.53 -3.57 16.22
N PHE A 69 -4.71 -4.08 16.61
CA PHE A 69 -4.97 -4.60 17.95
C PHE A 69 -4.74 -6.11 18.09
N PHE A 70 -4.92 -6.90 17.02
CA PHE A 70 -4.90 -8.37 17.06
C PHE A 70 -3.87 -9.00 16.11
N GLY A 71 -2.98 -8.21 15.51
CA GLY A 71 -1.98 -8.71 14.57
C GLY A 71 -0.92 -9.63 15.20
N ASP A 72 -0.69 -9.52 16.51
CA ASP A 72 0.16 -10.42 17.29
C ASP A 72 -0.42 -11.83 17.34
N PHE A 73 -1.74 -11.95 17.53
CA PHE A 73 -2.47 -13.22 17.44
C PHE A 73 -2.30 -13.84 16.05
N LEU A 74 -2.47 -13.05 14.98
CA LEU A 74 -2.29 -13.52 13.60
C LEU A 74 -0.87 -14.05 13.35
N LEU A 75 0.15 -13.34 13.85
CA LEU A 75 1.55 -13.76 13.73
C LEU A 75 1.84 -15.02 14.55
N GLY A 76 1.25 -15.11 15.75
CA GLY A 76 1.39 -16.25 16.66
C GLY A 76 0.82 -17.56 16.14
N LEU A 77 -0.12 -17.52 15.17
CA LEU A 77 -0.64 -18.72 14.51
C LEU A 77 0.40 -19.45 13.65
N PHE A 78 1.44 -18.76 13.20
CA PHE A 78 2.51 -19.36 12.38
C PHE A 78 3.65 -19.88 13.25
N VAL A 79 4.40 -18.98 13.90
CA VAL A 79 5.48 -19.32 14.85
C VAL A 79 5.59 -18.21 15.89
N LYS A 80 5.74 -18.57 17.17
CA LYS A 80 5.86 -17.59 18.28
C LYS A 80 6.97 -16.56 18.09
N GLY A 81 8.07 -16.92 17.43
CA GLY A 81 9.19 -16.00 17.12
C GLY A 81 8.85 -14.87 16.15
N TYR A 82 7.71 -14.91 15.48
CA TYR A 82 7.26 -13.84 14.58
C TYR A 82 6.44 -12.76 15.28
N VAL A 83 6.07 -12.93 16.55
CA VAL A 83 5.38 -11.89 17.34
C VAL A 83 6.25 -10.63 17.47
N GLU A 84 7.59 -10.77 17.46
CA GLU A 84 8.53 -9.65 17.41
C GLU A 84 8.35 -8.76 16.16
N SER A 85 7.73 -9.28 15.10
CA SER A 85 7.43 -8.54 13.86
C SER A 85 6.11 -7.77 13.92
N PHE A 86 5.45 -7.74 15.07
CA PHE A 86 4.15 -7.09 15.21
C PHE A 86 4.17 -5.60 14.88
N ASP A 87 5.23 -4.88 15.24
CA ASP A 87 5.38 -3.46 14.89
C ASP A 87 5.49 -3.27 13.37
N LEU A 88 6.11 -4.21 12.65
CA LEU A 88 6.14 -4.19 11.19
C LEU A 88 4.73 -4.27 10.60
N LEU A 89 3.91 -5.15 11.18
CA LEU A 89 2.54 -5.38 10.73
C LEU A 89 1.64 -4.17 11.05
N ARG A 90 1.83 -3.51 12.20
CA ARG A 90 1.13 -2.26 12.55
C ARG A 90 1.44 -1.13 11.58
N ILE A 91 2.72 -0.89 11.30
CA ILE A 91 3.14 0.16 10.35
C ILE A 91 2.59 -0.16 8.96
N LEU A 92 2.60 -1.44 8.56
CA LEU A 92 2.04 -1.88 7.29
C LEU A 92 0.53 -1.59 7.21
N ALA A 93 -0.24 -1.94 8.25
CA ALA A 93 -1.67 -1.68 8.31
C ALA A 93 -2.00 -0.17 8.16
N LEU A 94 -1.22 0.70 8.80
CA LEU A 94 -1.35 2.15 8.64
C LEU A 94 -0.93 2.64 7.26
N SER A 95 0.09 2.04 6.66
CA SER A 95 0.54 2.41 5.32
C SER A 95 -0.47 2.08 4.22
N ASN A 96 -1.32 1.06 4.43
CA ASN A 96 -2.29 0.60 3.45
C ASN A 96 -3.32 1.67 3.06
N PHE A 97 -3.61 2.62 3.95
CA PHE A 97 -4.47 3.76 3.63
C PHE A 97 -3.91 4.62 2.48
N PHE A 98 -2.58 4.77 2.41
CA PHE A 98 -1.91 5.49 1.33
C PHE A 98 -1.71 4.62 0.08
N VAL A 99 -1.44 3.33 0.29
CA VAL A 99 -1.33 2.36 -0.82
C VAL A 99 -2.65 2.28 -1.59
N ALA A 100 -3.80 2.33 -0.90
CA ALA A 100 -5.12 2.37 -1.53
C ALA A 100 -5.26 3.53 -2.54
N VAL A 101 -4.79 4.73 -2.18
CA VAL A 101 -4.80 5.90 -3.09
C VAL A 101 -3.97 5.63 -4.34
N TYR A 102 -2.78 5.04 -4.15
CA TYR A 102 -1.91 4.65 -5.27
C TYR A 102 -2.57 3.60 -6.17
N LEU A 103 -3.22 2.60 -5.60
CA LEU A 103 -3.89 1.54 -6.38
C LEU A 103 -5.06 2.10 -7.19
N LEU A 104 -5.86 3.00 -6.60
CA LEU A 104 -6.94 3.69 -7.31
C LEU A 104 -6.46 4.62 -8.43
N PHE A 105 -5.26 5.18 -8.31
CA PHE A 105 -4.71 6.07 -9.34
C PHE A 105 -4.50 5.37 -10.68
N ILE A 106 -4.04 4.12 -10.66
CA ILE A 106 -3.71 3.34 -11.86
C ILE A 106 -4.92 3.17 -12.80
N PRO A 107 -6.07 2.60 -12.37
CA PRO A 107 -7.23 2.45 -13.24
C PRO A 107 -7.78 3.81 -13.70
N ILE A 108 -7.72 4.87 -12.87
CA ILE A 108 -8.14 6.22 -13.28
C ILE A 108 -7.29 6.73 -14.44
N GLN A 109 -5.97 6.57 -14.38
CA GLN A 109 -5.10 6.98 -15.49
C GLN A 109 -5.26 6.09 -16.72
N ASN A 110 -5.48 4.78 -16.55
CA ASN A 110 -5.74 3.87 -17.66
C ASN A 110 -7.02 4.26 -18.41
N VAL A 111 -8.10 4.53 -17.68
CA VAL A 111 -9.35 5.05 -18.24
C VAL A 111 -9.13 6.35 -19.02
N ARG A 112 -8.25 7.23 -18.52
CA ARG A 112 -7.94 8.52 -19.15
C ARG A 112 -6.86 8.42 -20.22
N MET A 113 -6.40 7.22 -20.55
CA MET A 113 -5.33 6.95 -21.53
C MET A 113 -4.01 7.70 -21.23
N LYS A 114 -3.73 7.98 -19.95
CA LYS A 114 -2.55 8.73 -19.48
C LYS A 114 -1.50 7.81 -18.86
N VAL A 115 -1.15 6.74 -19.57
CA VAL A 115 -0.20 5.71 -19.11
C VAL A 115 1.19 6.28 -18.77
N GLU A 116 1.60 7.36 -19.44
CA GLU A 116 2.84 8.07 -19.11
C GLU A 116 2.89 8.58 -17.66
N SER A 117 1.74 8.99 -17.11
CA SER A 117 1.66 9.44 -15.71
C SER A 117 1.87 8.28 -14.74
N ILE A 118 1.43 7.07 -15.11
CA ILE A 118 1.68 5.85 -14.34
C ILE A 118 3.18 5.51 -14.35
N VAL A 119 3.83 5.62 -15.51
CA VAL A 119 5.27 5.37 -15.65
C VAL A 119 6.07 6.33 -14.77
N LYS A 120 5.79 7.64 -14.87
CA LYS A 120 6.45 8.67 -14.04
C LYS A 120 6.28 8.39 -12.55
N LEU A 121 5.07 8.06 -12.11
CA LEU A 121 4.78 7.74 -10.71
C LEU A 121 5.52 6.49 -10.23
N ASN A 122 5.63 5.46 -11.08
CA ASN A 122 6.38 4.24 -10.77
C ASN A 122 7.89 4.47 -10.67
N ILE A 123 8.46 5.35 -11.50
CA ILE A 123 9.87 5.74 -11.39
C ILE A 123 10.11 6.45 -10.06
N VAL A 124 9.25 7.40 -9.67
CA VAL A 124 9.36 8.08 -8.37
C VAL A 124 9.23 7.08 -7.23
N ARG A 125 8.25 6.17 -7.29
CA ARG A 125 8.07 5.08 -6.32
C ARG A 125 9.33 4.22 -6.20
N PHE A 126 9.92 3.83 -7.32
CA PHE A 126 11.13 3.01 -7.35
C PHE A 126 12.30 3.71 -6.66
N VAL A 127 12.58 4.96 -7.03
CA VAL A 127 13.69 5.75 -6.46
C VAL A 127 13.49 5.97 -4.96
N LEU A 128 12.30 6.39 -4.55
CA LEU A 128 11.99 6.63 -3.14
C LEU A 128 12.09 5.34 -2.33
N LEU A 129 11.45 4.26 -2.79
CA LEU A 129 11.41 3.02 -2.02
C LEU A 129 12.81 2.42 -1.89
N LEU A 130 13.57 2.35 -2.99
CA LEU A 130 14.91 1.75 -2.97
C LEU A 130 15.89 2.59 -2.14
N GLY A 131 15.87 3.91 -2.33
CA GLY A 131 16.71 4.84 -1.57
C GLY A 131 16.39 4.86 -0.08
N LEU A 132 15.12 5.04 0.28
CA LEU A 132 14.69 5.09 1.68
C LEU A 132 14.90 3.75 2.38
N CYS A 133 14.61 2.62 1.72
CA CYS A 133 14.83 1.32 2.35
C CYS A 133 16.32 1.10 2.64
N TYR A 134 17.23 1.51 1.75
CA TYR A 134 18.67 1.37 2.00
C TYR A 134 19.10 2.18 3.22
N VAL A 135 18.74 3.48 3.26
CA VAL A 135 19.10 4.37 4.37
C VAL A 135 18.49 3.88 5.69
N PHE A 136 17.20 3.54 5.69
CA PHE A 136 16.50 3.20 6.94
C PHE A 136 16.83 1.81 7.46
N ILE A 137 17.26 0.86 6.62
CA ILE A 137 17.77 -0.42 7.12
C ILE A 137 19.03 -0.21 7.97
N LEU A 138 19.90 0.71 7.56
CA LEU A 138 21.15 0.98 8.28
C LEU A 138 20.90 1.63 9.65
N GLU A 139 19.84 2.45 9.78
CA GLU A 139 19.52 3.15 11.03
C GLU A 139 18.53 2.38 11.94
N PHE A 140 17.52 1.74 11.36
CA PHE A 140 16.37 1.17 12.08
C PHE A 140 16.20 -0.35 11.87
N GLY A 141 17.12 -1.01 11.17
CA GLY A 141 17.04 -2.43 10.84
C GLY A 141 15.79 -2.77 10.02
N ILE A 142 15.17 -3.91 10.33
CA ILE A 142 13.99 -4.43 9.60
C ILE A 142 12.79 -3.47 9.62
N VAL A 143 12.61 -2.71 10.70
CA VAL A 143 11.52 -1.73 10.87
C VAL A 143 11.68 -0.57 9.90
N GLY A 144 12.94 -0.21 9.59
CA GLY A 144 13.27 0.81 8.60
C GLY A 144 12.62 0.58 7.24
N VAL A 145 12.48 -0.68 6.81
CA VAL A 145 11.83 -1.02 5.53
C VAL A 145 10.35 -0.61 5.54
N ARG A 146 9.67 -0.75 6.67
CA ARG A 146 8.25 -0.39 6.80
C ARG A 146 8.06 1.11 6.88
N TYR A 147 8.95 1.84 7.54
CA TYR A 147 8.96 3.29 7.48
C TYR A 147 9.21 3.80 6.06
N ALA A 148 10.19 3.24 5.34
CA ALA A 148 10.47 3.59 3.96
C ALA A 148 9.26 3.36 3.05
N TRP A 149 8.57 2.22 3.23
CA TRP A 149 7.32 1.92 2.54
C TRP A 149 6.24 2.97 2.85
N MET A 150 5.95 3.21 4.13
CA MET A 150 4.91 4.15 4.54
C MET A 150 5.18 5.58 4.02
N ILE A 151 6.40 6.08 4.16
CA ILE A 151 6.78 7.42 3.68
C ILE A 151 6.67 7.51 2.17
N THR A 152 7.12 6.48 1.44
CA THR A 152 7.02 6.46 -0.03
C THR A 152 5.56 6.57 -0.46
N TYR A 153 4.67 5.73 0.09
CA TYR A 153 3.27 5.77 -0.29
C TYR A 153 2.55 7.02 0.22
N ALA A 154 2.94 7.58 1.36
CA ALA A 154 2.41 8.84 1.84
C ALA A 154 2.73 9.99 0.85
N ILE A 155 4.00 10.12 0.44
CA ILE A 155 4.43 11.12 -0.56
C ILE A 155 3.64 10.97 -1.86
N LEU A 156 3.54 9.74 -2.37
CA LEU A 156 2.77 9.46 -3.59
C LEU A 156 1.29 9.77 -3.41
N GLY A 157 0.69 9.36 -2.29
CA GLY A 157 -0.72 9.59 -1.98
C GLY A 157 -1.07 11.08 -1.93
N PHE A 158 -0.25 11.89 -1.26
CA PHE A 158 -0.42 13.35 -1.25
C PHE A 158 -0.26 13.96 -2.64
N GLY A 159 0.72 13.50 -3.42
CA GLY A 159 0.91 13.92 -4.81
C GLY A 159 -0.29 13.60 -5.70
N ILE A 160 -0.85 12.39 -5.56
CA ILE A 160 -2.05 11.95 -6.27
C ILE A 160 -3.26 12.80 -5.90
N MET A 161 -3.49 13.05 -4.60
CA MET A 161 -4.60 13.90 -4.15
C MET A 161 -4.48 15.33 -4.71
N GLY A 162 -3.27 15.87 -4.79
CA GLY A 162 -3.01 17.15 -5.45
C GLY A 162 -3.36 17.14 -6.94
N LEU A 163 -2.99 16.08 -7.65
CA LEU A 163 -3.32 15.91 -9.07
C LEU A 163 -4.84 15.74 -9.28
N ALA A 164 -5.50 14.96 -8.42
CA ALA A 164 -6.93 14.72 -8.47
C ALA A 164 -7.73 16.02 -8.34
N LYS A 165 -7.31 16.93 -7.44
CA LYS A 165 -7.90 18.28 -7.31
C LYS A 165 -7.67 19.13 -8.55
N ARG A 166 -6.44 19.15 -9.09
CA ARG A 166 -6.10 19.93 -10.29
C ARG A 166 -6.90 19.49 -11.52
N GLU A 167 -7.15 18.20 -11.64
CA GLU A 167 -7.82 17.60 -12.78
C GLU A 167 -9.32 17.33 -12.56
N ARG A 168 -9.89 17.82 -11.43
CA ARG A 168 -11.33 17.74 -11.08
C ARG A 168 -11.90 16.32 -11.10
N TRP A 169 -11.15 15.34 -10.60
CA TRP A 169 -11.66 13.98 -10.46
C TRP A 169 -12.74 13.89 -9.38
N VAL A 170 -12.66 14.76 -8.38
CA VAL A 170 -13.57 14.88 -7.23
C VAL A 170 -14.05 16.31 -7.13
#